data_AF-A0AAV9DJ81-F1
#
_entry.id   AF-A0AAV9DJ81-F1
#
_cell.length_a   1.000
_cell.length_b   1.000
_cell.length_c   1.000
_cell.angle_alpha   90.00
_cell.angle_beta   90.00
_cell.angle_gamma   90.00
#
_symmetry.space_group_name_H-M   'P 1'
#
loop_
_entity.id
_entity.type
_entity.pdbx_description
1 polymer ?
#
loop_
_entity_poly.entity_id
_entity_poly.type
_entity_poly.pdbx_seq_one_letter_code
_entity_poly.pdbx_strand_id
1 'polypeptide(L)'
;MNSFYDNLSHDDANNYGFIVVDLSSNNFSEEVTGGFLSRCSHLAELNLAQNSVPSGIHSFITSLRQLDLSQNRISDEGLLNYMLPNCRTLTHLNLSSNKLSGGLPDLSRCANMAFACFNTSESKSSVSHQR
;
A
#
# COMPACT_ATOMS: atom_id res chain seq x y z
N MET A 1 -18.72 0.88 9.78
CA MET A 1 -18.11 2.17 9.40
C MET A 1 -17.68 2.84 10.68
N ASN A 2 -16.37 2.91 10.90
CA ASN A 2 -15.83 3.73 11.98
C ASN A 2 -15.60 5.15 11.42
N SER A 3 -15.55 6.15 12.29
CA SER A 3 -15.38 7.55 11.90
C SER A 3 -14.02 8.10 12.34
N PHE A 4 -12.99 7.26 12.43
CA PHE A 4 -11.65 7.75 12.78
C PHE A 4 -11.11 8.63 11.65
N TYR A 5 -10.51 9.75 12.04
CA TYR A 5 -9.92 10.79 11.19
C TYR A 5 -8.57 11.22 11.80
N ASP A 6 -7.85 12.11 11.12
CA ASP A 6 -6.49 12.58 11.51
C ASP A 6 -5.37 11.58 11.16
N ASN A 7 -4.13 12.02 11.31
CA ASN A 7 -2.92 11.27 11.01
C ASN A 7 -2.59 10.27 12.14
N LEU A 8 -2.07 9.09 11.79
CA LEU A 8 -1.52 8.13 12.74
C LEU A 8 -0.18 8.59 13.38
N SER A 9 0.28 9.82 13.12
CA SER A 9 1.57 10.35 13.56
C SER A 9 1.56 10.67 15.06
N HIS A 10 1.84 9.66 15.88
CA HIS A 10 2.23 9.83 17.27
C HIS A 10 3.65 9.27 17.47
N ASP A 11 4.56 10.07 18.01
CA ASP A 11 5.99 9.75 18.12
C ASP A 11 6.38 9.55 19.58
N ASP A 12 6.18 8.32 20.04
CA ASP A 12 6.71 7.83 21.32
C ASP A 12 7.80 6.79 21.01
N ALA A 13 8.87 6.75 21.81
CA ALA A 13 10.06 5.93 21.55
C ALA A 13 9.86 4.39 21.62
N ASN A 14 8.63 3.89 21.64
CA ASN A 14 8.30 2.47 21.83
C ASN A 14 8.20 1.70 20.51
N ASN A 15 8.76 0.48 20.49
CA ASN A 15 8.58 -0.48 19.40
C ASN A 15 7.28 -1.25 19.64
N TYR A 16 6.32 -1.12 18.74
CA TYR A 16 5.02 -1.76 18.89
C TYR A 16 5.07 -3.19 18.35
N GLY A 17 4.64 -4.15 19.18
CA GLY A 17 4.55 -5.58 18.83
C GLY A 17 3.34 -5.94 17.96
N PHE A 18 2.77 -5.00 17.21
CA PHE A 18 1.62 -5.27 16.35
C PHE A 18 2.04 -6.20 15.20
N ILE A 19 1.26 -7.25 15.00
CA ILE A 19 1.43 -8.19 13.88
C ILE A 19 0.43 -7.88 12.77
N VAL A 20 -0.80 -7.52 13.15
CA VAL A 20 -1.90 -7.20 12.24
C VAL A 20 -2.51 -5.88 12.69
N VAL A 21 -2.68 -4.95 11.76
CA VAL A 21 -3.36 -3.67 11.96
C VAL A 21 -4.44 -3.51 10.90
N ASP A 22 -5.69 -3.47 11.33
CA ASP A 22 -6.84 -3.16 10.46
C ASP A 22 -7.39 -1.78 10.80
N LEU A 23 -7.25 -0.89 9.83
CA LEU A 23 -7.71 0.50 9.85
C LEU A 23 -8.67 0.78 8.69
N SER A 24 -9.25 -0.28 8.11
CA SER A 24 -10.15 -0.16 6.98
C SER A 24 -11.47 0.52 7.35
N SER A 25 -12.16 1.05 6.35
CA SER A 25 -13.48 1.67 6.50
C SER A 25 -13.51 2.83 7.50
N ASN A 26 -12.54 3.73 7.36
CA ASN A 26 -12.38 4.97 8.12
C ASN A 26 -12.34 6.18 7.17
N ASN A 27 -12.04 7.37 7.71
CA ASN A 27 -11.98 8.61 6.95
C ASN A 27 -10.55 9.18 6.88
N PHE A 28 -9.53 8.31 6.88
CA PHE A 28 -8.14 8.74 6.73
C PHE A 28 -7.92 9.35 5.35
N SER A 29 -7.54 10.63 5.30
CA SER A 29 -7.37 11.39 4.06
C SER A 29 -5.96 11.97 3.89
N GLU A 30 -5.11 11.77 4.89
CA GLU A 30 -3.72 12.20 4.84
C GLU A 30 -2.83 11.07 4.33
N GLU A 31 -1.60 11.44 4.00
CA GLU A 31 -0.55 10.50 3.66
C GLU A 31 -0.17 9.66 4.88
N VAL A 32 0.04 8.36 4.66
CA VAL A 32 0.53 7.48 5.71
C VAL A 32 2.04 7.65 5.80
N THR A 33 2.45 8.62 6.62
CA THR A 33 3.87 8.90 6.86
C THR A 33 4.53 7.80 7.68
N GLY A 34 5.82 7.57 7.43
CA GLY A 34 6.59 6.49 8.06
C GLY A 34 6.73 6.57 9.57
N GLY A 35 6.34 7.67 10.23
CA GLY A 35 6.47 7.83 11.69
C GLY A 35 5.82 6.69 12.47
N PHE A 36 4.54 6.43 12.21
CA PHE A 36 3.79 5.35 12.87
C PHE A 36 4.28 3.95 12.45
N LEU A 37 4.45 3.75 11.15
CA LEU A 37 4.73 2.44 10.56
C LEU A 37 6.17 1.97 10.80
N SER A 38 7.15 2.88 10.82
CA SER A 38 8.57 2.55 11.04
C SER A 38 8.85 1.94 12.41
N ARG A 39 7.95 2.12 13.39
CA ARG A 39 8.06 1.59 14.75
C ARG A 39 7.39 0.23 14.91
N CYS A 40 6.59 -0.21 13.95
CA CYS A 40 5.90 -1.50 13.98
C CYS A 40 6.79 -2.58 13.33
N SER A 41 7.93 -2.87 13.95
CA SER A 41 8.97 -3.75 13.37
C SER A 41 8.50 -5.20 13.11
N HIS A 42 7.40 -5.63 13.74
CA HIS A 42 6.82 -6.97 13.57
C HIS A 42 5.54 -6.98 12.73
N LEU A 43 5.14 -5.84 12.15
CA LEU A 43 3.89 -5.75 11.41
C LEU A 43 3.95 -6.59 10.14
N ALA A 44 3.12 -7.63 10.11
CA ALA A 44 2.98 -8.53 8.98
C ALA A 44 1.83 -8.12 8.06
N GLU A 45 0.77 -7.54 8.61
CA GLU A 45 -0.45 -7.24 7.84
C GLU A 45 -0.97 -5.83 8.17
N LEU A 46 -1.20 -5.05 7.12
CA LEU A 46 -1.78 -3.72 7.21
C LEU A 46 -2.94 -3.59 6.24
N ASN A 47 -4.14 -3.35 6.78
CA ASN A 47 -5.34 -3.10 6.02
C ASN A 47 -5.76 -1.64 6.19
N LEU A 48 -5.68 -0.87 5.10
CA LEU A 48 -6.08 0.54 4.99
C LEU A 48 -7.20 0.71 3.95
N ALA A 49 -7.88 -0.37 3.57
CA ALA A 49 -8.91 -0.35 2.54
C ALA A 49 -10.06 0.60 2.90
N GLN A 50 -10.75 1.14 1.90
CA GLN A 50 -11.93 2.02 2.11
C GLN A 50 -11.61 3.23 2.99
N ASN A 51 -10.57 3.97 2.60
CA ASN A 51 -10.21 5.27 3.18
C ASN A 51 -10.13 6.32 2.05
N SER A 52 -9.56 7.48 2.33
CA SER A 52 -9.35 8.57 1.36
C SER A 52 -7.87 8.90 1.15
N VAL A 53 -6.96 7.95 1.37
CA VAL A 53 -5.51 8.15 1.29
C VAL A 53 -5.11 8.55 -0.15
N PRO A 54 -4.44 9.71 -0.35
CA PRO A 54 -4.21 10.27 -1.68
C PRO A 54 -2.91 9.80 -2.33
N SER A 55 -1.90 9.46 -1.53
CA SER A 55 -0.54 9.22 -2.00
C SER A 55 -0.09 7.79 -1.65
N GLY A 56 -0.32 7.29 -0.44
CA GLY A 56 -0.05 5.89 -0.03
C GLY A 56 0.85 5.86 1.21
N ILE A 57 1.81 4.94 1.29
CA ILE A 57 2.71 4.80 2.45
C ILE A 57 4.14 5.25 2.11
N HIS A 58 4.64 6.25 2.84
CA HIS A 58 6.02 6.69 2.75
C HIS A 58 6.87 5.99 3.82
N SER A 59 7.75 5.10 3.40
CA SER A 59 8.56 4.16 4.19
C SER A 59 7.93 2.77 4.31
N PHE A 60 8.58 1.80 3.67
CA PHE A 60 8.15 0.42 3.69
C PHE A 60 8.59 -0.26 4.99
N ILE A 61 7.66 -0.95 5.65
CA ILE A 61 7.96 -1.81 6.79
C ILE A 61 8.53 -3.12 6.25
N THR A 62 9.79 -3.40 6.54
CA THR A 62 10.48 -4.59 6.02
C THR A 62 9.88 -5.92 6.50
N SER A 63 9.04 -5.93 7.54
CA SER A 63 8.32 -7.13 8.00
C SER A 63 6.98 -7.36 7.29
N LEU A 64 6.47 -6.40 6.52
CA LEU A 64 5.13 -6.46 5.95
C LEU A 64 5.01 -7.54 4.88
N ARG A 65 4.02 -8.40 5.04
CA ARG A 65 3.67 -9.50 4.12
C ARG A 65 2.41 -9.20 3.33
N GLN A 66 1.43 -8.56 3.95
CA GLN A 66 0.16 -8.21 3.33
C GLN A 66 -0.13 -6.72 3.46
N LEU A 67 -0.49 -6.11 2.35
CA LEU A 67 -0.90 -4.72 2.30
C LEU A 67 -2.17 -4.56 1.46
N ASP A 68 -3.24 -4.10 2.09
CA ASP A 68 -4.47 -3.71 1.40
C ASP A 68 -4.65 -2.19 1.45
N LEU A 69 -4.58 -1.56 0.28
CA LEU A 69 -4.82 -0.14 0.05
C LEU A 69 -6.01 0.06 -0.89
N SER A 70 -6.86 -0.96 -1.08
CA SER A 70 -7.97 -0.90 -2.03
C SER A 70 -9.00 0.17 -1.65
N GLN A 71 -9.73 0.68 -2.64
CA GLN A 71 -10.77 1.68 -2.43
C GLN A 71 -10.25 2.94 -1.70
N ASN A 72 -9.11 3.46 -2.15
CA ASN A 72 -8.53 4.73 -1.71
C ASN A 72 -8.49 5.72 -2.88
N ARG A 73 -7.73 6.82 -2.74
CA ARG A 73 -7.62 7.87 -3.76
C ARG A 73 -6.23 7.94 -4.39
N ILE A 74 -5.45 6.86 -4.30
CA ILE A 74 -4.05 6.81 -4.75
C ILE A 74 -4.01 7.00 -6.27
N SER A 75 -3.35 8.06 -6.74
CA SER A 75 -3.20 8.35 -8.18
C SER A 75 -1.75 8.39 -8.66
N ASP A 76 -0.79 8.53 -7.76
CA ASP A 76 0.62 8.72 -8.10
C ASP A 76 1.39 7.39 -8.10
N GLU A 77 1.88 6.98 -9.28
CA GLU A 77 2.75 5.81 -9.42
C GLU A 77 4.14 6.00 -8.79
N GLY A 78 4.61 7.25 -8.67
CA GLY A 78 5.87 7.58 -8.02
C GLY A 78 5.94 7.06 -6.59
N LEU A 79 4.79 6.86 -5.95
CA LEU A 79 4.71 6.37 -4.59
C LEU A 79 4.96 4.87 -4.45
N LEU A 80 4.55 4.12 -5.47
CA LEU A 80 4.90 2.71 -5.59
C LEU A 80 6.43 2.59 -5.73
N ASN A 81 7.09 3.51 -6.44
CA ASN A 81 8.55 3.50 -6.57
C ASN A 81 9.31 3.75 -5.25
N TYR A 82 8.68 4.34 -4.22
CA TYR A 82 9.29 4.45 -2.88
C TYR A 82 9.11 3.17 -2.04
N MET A 83 7.99 2.46 -2.23
CA MET A 83 7.68 1.25 -1.49
C MET A 83 8.37 0.00 -2.05
N LEU A 84 8.38 -0.13 -3.37
CA LEU A 84 8.81 -1.34 -4.10
C LEU A 84 10.31 -1.68 -4.01
N PRO A 85 11.25 -0.74 -3.79
CA PRO A 85 12.64 -1.12 -3.55
C PRO A 85 12.84 -2.00 -2.32
N ASN A 86 11.90 -1.96 -1.37
CA ASN A 86 12.00 -2.63 -0.07
C ASN A 86 10.94 -3.71 0.18
N CYS A 87 10.06 -4.00 -0.78
CA CYS A 87 8.95 -4.98 -0.67
C CYS A 87 9.38 -6.46 -0.68
N ARG A 88 10.60 -6.80 -0.25
CA ARG A 88 11.15 -8.16 -0.35
C ARG A 88 10.33 -9.20 0.43
N THR A 89 9.65 -8.80 1.49
CA THR A 89 8.81 -9.66 2.34
C THR A 89 7.34 -9.68 1.93
N LEU A 90 6.93 -8.74 1.07
CA LEU A 90 5.55 -8.59 0.66
C LEU A 90 5.15 -9.76 -0.25
N THR A 91 4.06 -10.44 0.12
CA THR A 91 3.47 -11.54 -0.64
C THR A 91 2.13 -11.15 -1.26
N HIS A 92 1.40 -10.21 -0.65
CA HIS A 92 0.09 -9.76 -1.11
C HIS A 92 0.03 -8.22 -1.15
N LEU A 93 -0.38 -7.69 -2.29
CA LEU A 93 -0.61 -6.26 -2.50
C LEU A 93 -1.95 -6.03 -3.18
N ASN A 94 -2.83 -5.25 -2.55
CA ASN A 94 -4.11 -4.85 -3.16
C ASN A 94 -4.19 -3.33 -3.31
N LEU A 95 -4.22 -2.88 -4.56
CA LEU A 95 -4.35 -1.48 -4.97
C LEU A 95 -5.61 -1.26 -5.84
N SER A 96 -6.52 -2.24 -5.88
CA SER A 96 -7.77 -2.12 -6.63
C SER A 96 -8.63 -0.94 -6.18
N SER A 97 -9.48 -0.42 -7.07
CA SER A 97 -10.37 0.70 -6.79
C SER A 97 -9.65 1.98 -6.31
N ASN A 98 -8.45 2.24 -6.80
CA ASN A 98 -7.72 3.50 -6.65
C ASN A 98 -7.81 4.37 -7.92
N LYS A 99 -7.07 5.48 -7.98
CA LYS A 99 -7.02 6.38 -9.14
C LYS A 99 -5.72 6.26 -9.93
N LEU A 100 -5.04 5.12 -9.81
CA LEU A 100 -3.79 4.84 -10.52
C LEU A 100 -4.04 4.98 -12.03
N SER A 101 -3.27 5.84 -12.67
CA SER A 101 -3.33 6.10 -14.10
C SER A 101 -1.95 5.94 -14.70
N GLY A 102 -1.79 4.96 -15.60
CA GLY A 102 -0.52 4.64 -16.24
C GLY A 102 -0.27 3.13 -16.27
N GLY A 103 1.00 2.73 -16.26
CA GLY A 103 1.43 1.34 -16.38
C GLY A 103 1.39 0.60 -15.03
N LEU A 104 1.46 -0.72 -15.08
CA LEU A 104 1.66 -1.48 -13.84
C LEU A 104 3.02 -1.10 -13.22
N PRO A 105 3.11 -0.95 -11.89
CA PRO A 105 4.37 -0.67 -11.24
C PRO A 105 5.38 -1.81 -11.46
N ASP A 106 6.68 -1.48 -11.47
CA ASP A 106 7.73 -2.49 -11.55
C ASP A 106 7.87 -3.24 -10.22
N LEU A 107 7.27 -4.43 -10.17
CA LEU A 107 7.34 -5.33 -9.02
C LEU A 107 8.56 -6.26 -9.05
N SER A 108 9.49 -6.12 -10.00
CA SER A 108 10.64 -7.03 -10.13
C SER A 108 11.51 -7.10 -8.86
N ARG A 109 11.43 -6.08 -8.00
CA ARG A 109 12.14 -5.99 -6.72
C ARG A 109 11.41 -6.66 -5.55
N CYS A 110 10.13 -7.02 -5.70
CA CYS A 110 9.34 -7.74 -4.70
C CYS A 110 9.55 -9.25 -4.82
N ALA A 111 10.68 -9.75 -4.27
CA ALA A 111 11.13 -11.12 -4.44
C ALA A 111 10.11 -12.21 -4.03
N ASN A 112 9.20 -11.92 -3.09
CA ASN A 112 8.23 -12.87 -2.56
C ASN A 112 6.78 -12.59 -3.00
N MET A 113 6.56 -11.70 -3.97
CA MET A 113 5.22 -11.33 -4.41
C MET A 113 4.48 -12.56 -4.97
N ALA A 114 3.35 -12.92 -4.35
CA ALA A 114 2.51 -14.03 -4.77
C ALA A 114 1.22 -13.53 -5.45
N PHE A 115 0.64 -12.44 -4.93
CA PHE A 115 -0.60 -11.86 -5.45
C PHE A 115 -0.52 -10.34 -5.45
N ALA A 116 -0.85 -9.74 -6.59
CA ALA A 116 -0.95 -8.29 -6.73
C ALA A 116 -2.19 -7.91 -7.55
N CYS A 117 -3.05 -7.08 -6.98
CA CYS A 117 -4.25 -6.57 -7.62
C CYS A 117 -4.10 -5.07 -7.87
N PHE A 118 -4.29 -4.64 -9.12
CA PHE A 118 -4.22 -3.23 -9.54
C PHE A 118 -5.51 -2.79 -10.21
N ASN A 119 -5.74 -1.48 -10.27
CA ASN A 119 -6.82 -0.96 -11.09
C ASN A 119 -6.41 -0.99 -12.57
N THR A 120 -7.12 -1.77 -13.39
CA THR A 120 -6.89 -1.81 -14.83
C THR A 120 -7.81 -0.80 -15.52
N SER A 121 -7.27 0.35 -15.95
CA SER A 121 -7.98 1.22 -16.90
C SER A 121 -7.63 0.92 -18.36
N GLU A 122 -6.76 -0.05 -18.66
CA GLU A 122 -6.48 -0.44 -20.04
C GLU A 122 -7.46 -1.50 -20.56
N SER A 123 -8.60 -1.03 -21.08
CA SER A 123 -9.07 -1.53 -22.37
C SER A 123 -8.16 -0.95 -23.47
N LYS A 124 -6.94 -1.48 -23.62
CA LYS A 124 -6.21 -1.37 -24.89
C LYS A 124 -5.96 -2.75 -25.44
N SER A 125 -6.85 -3.10 -26.37
CA SER A 125 -6.64 -4.10 -27.39
C SER A 125 -5.28 -3.92 -28.07
N SER A 126 -4.38 -4.88 -27.92
CA SER A 126 -3.70 -5.59 -29.02
C SER A 126 -2.46 -6.30 -28.49
N VAL A 127 -2.59 -7.59 -28.20
CA VAL A 127 -1.46 -8.51 -28.31
C VAL A 127 -1.34 -8.86 -29.79
N SER A 128 -0.58 -8.06 -30.55
CA SER A 128 -0.11 -8.48 -31.87
C SER A 128 1.15 -9.31 -31.69
N HIS A 129 0.93 -10.62 -31.79
CA HIS A 129 1.84 -11.72 -32.11
C HIS A 129 3.33 -11.38 -32.35
N GLN A 130 4.16 -12.15 -31.63
CA GLN A 130 5.56 -12.42 -31.94
C GLN A 130 5.76 -12.74 -33.43
N ARG A 131 6.83 -12.19 -34.00
CA ARG A 131 7.70 -12.88 -34.95
C ARG A 131 9.09 -12.96 -34.35
#